data_AF-A0AAW0K4F9-F1
#
_entry.id   AF-A0AAW0K4F9-F1
#
_cell.length_a   1.000
_cell.length_b   1.000
_cell.length_c   1.000
_cell.angle_alpha   90.00
_cell.angle_beta   90.00
_cell.angle_gamma   90.00
#
_symmetry.space_group_name_H-M   'P 1'
#
loop_
_entity.id
_entity.type
_entity.pdbx_description
1 polymer ?
#
loop_
_entity_poly.entity_id
_entity_poly.type
_entity_poly.pdbx_seq_one_letter_code
_entity_poly.pdbx_strand_id
1 'polypeptide(L)'
;CKTTIASDLDVFTTRIQSTIPFKRTEDCNYASLVDQKWFEENLTNHFEVRKMSQVPVVLNWEINANLSSLVMETNSSHSTCRFANGSSLLGNMSTTFTCTCNSSFEGNPYLVDGCQGTLLAFY
;
A
#
# COMPACT_ATOMS: atom_id res chain seq x y z
N CYS A 1 3.33 -0.40 -12.51
CA CYS A 1 2.20 0.28 -11.85
C CYS A 1 2.70 1.47 -11.04
N LYS A 2 2.22 2.67 -11.32
CA LYS A 2 2.42 3.86 -10.47
C LYS A 2 1.02 4.36 -10.13
N THR A 3 0.55 4.09 -8.92
CA THR A 3 -0.73 4.63 -8.43
C THR A 3 -0.43 5.72 -7.42
N THR A 4 -1.19 6.81 -7.48
CA THR A 4 -1.14 7.87 -6.46
C THR A 4 -1.72 7.35 -5.14
N ILE A 5 -1.16 7.82 -4.03
CA ILE A 5 -1.70 7.56 -2.69
C ILE A 5 -3.10 8.16 -2.63
N ALA A 6 -4.08 7.38 -2.18
CA ALA A 6 -5.47 7.83 -2.10
C ALA A 6 -5.61 8.97 -1.07
N SER A 7 -6.52 9.91 -1.36
CA SER A 7 -7.03 10.86 -0.36
C SER A 7 -7.66 10.09 0.80
N ASP A 8 -7.52 10.60 2.03
CA ASP A 8 -8.00 10.01 3.30
C ASP A 8 -7.09 8.97 3.98
N LEU A 9 -5.82 8.84 3.56
CA LEU A 9 -4.84 8.12 4.36
C LEU A 9 -4.50 8.91 5.63
N ASP A 10 -4.66 8.31 6.81
CA ASP A 10 -4.15 8.87 8.06
C ASP A 10 -2.62 8.99 7.97
N VAL A 11 -2.12 10.23 7.97
CA VAL A 11 -0.69 10.51 7.88
C VAL A 11 -0.09 10.42 9.28
N PHE A 12 0.65 9.35 9.53
CA PHE A 12 1.46 9.24 10.75
C PHE A 12 2.73 10.05 10.60
N THR A 13 2.90 11.09 11.43
CA THR A 13 4.15 11.84 11.50
C THR A 13 5.16 11.06 12.33
N THR A 14 6.22 10.55 11.69
CA THR A 14 7.34 9.92 12.41
C THR A 14 8.37 10.97 12.80
N ARG A 15 8.83 10.94 14.05
CA ARG A 15 9.93 11.77 14.54
C ARG A 15 11.12 10.87 14.85
N ILE A 16 12.24 11.10 14.18
CA ILE A 16 13.49 10.41 14.48
C ILE A 16 14.26 11.25 15.49
N GLN A 17 14.41 10.74 16.71
CA GLN A 17 15.11 11.44 17.79
C GLN A 17 16.39 10.67 18.15
N SER A 18 17.50 11.40 18.24
CA SER A 18 18.76 10.82 18.75
C SER A 18 18.61 10.51 20.23
N THR A 19 18.97 9.30 20.63
CA THR A 19 19.04 8.86 22.03
C THR A 19 20.35 9.27 22.72
N ILE A 20 21.31 9.87 22.00
CA ILE A 20 22.64 10.18 22.53
C ILE A 20 22.80 11.70 22.72
N PRO A 21 23.25 12.18 23.91
CA PRO A 21 23.37 13.62 24.21
C PRO A 21 24.53 14.33 23.50
N PHE A 22 25.37 13.60 22.75
CA PHE A 22 26.61 14.14 22.21
C PHE A 22 26.43 14.75 20.82
N LYS A 23 26.62 16.07 20.77
CA LYS A 23 26.83 16.85 19.54
C LYS A 23 28.06 16.35 18.80
N ARG A 24 27.83 15.74 17.62
CA ARG A 24 28.46 16.02 16.32
C ARG A 24 28.48 14.74 15.47
N THR A 25 27.39 14.50 14.76
CA THR A 25 27.47 14.26 13.33
C THR A 25 26.31 15.02 12.69
N GLU A 26 26.58 15.77 11.63
CA GLU A 26 25.55 16.34 10.75
C GLU A 26 24.92 15.24 9.89
N ASP A 27 24.82 14.02 10.41
CA ASP A 27 24.24 12.90 9.69
C ASP A 27 22.73 13.03 9.78
N CYS A 28 22.12 13.41 8.66
CA CYS A 28 20.68 13.35 8.52
C CYS A 28 20.22 11.91 8.80
N ASN A 29 19.25 11.77 9.69
CA ASN A 29 18.57 10.51 9.88
C ASN A 29 17.54 10.33 8.75
N TYR A 30 17.49 9.13 8.18
CA TYR A 30 16.55 8.79 7.11
C TYR A 30 15.67 7.63 7.55
N ALA A 31 14.40 7.71 7.19
CA ALA A 31 13.47 6.61 7.26
C ALA A 31 12.79 6.45 5.90
N SER A 32 12.53 5.22 5.49
CA SER A 32 11.86 4.91 4.23
C SER A 32 10.95 3.72 4.43
N LEU A 33 9.76 3.77 3.80
CA LEU A 33 8.93 2.59 3.61
C LEU A 33 9.42 1.90 2.34
N VAL A 34 9.66 0.60 2.43
CA VAL A 34 10.19 -0.23 1.33
C VAL A 34 9.53 -1.60 1.37
N ASP A 35 9.41 -2.25 0.22
CA ASP A 35 9.08 -3.66 0.14
C ASP A 35 10.18 -4.49 0.82
N GLN A 36 9.78 -5.31 1.79
CA GLN A 36 10.72 -6.05 2.64
C GLN A 36 11.58 -7.01 1.82
N LYS A 37 10.95 -7.82 0.97
CA LYS A 37 11.64 -8.85 0.20
C LYS A 37 12.63 -8.21 -0.78
N TRP A 38 12.20 -7.17 -1.48
CA TRP A 38 13.07 -6.41 -2.36
C TRP A 38 14.26 -5.81 -1.59
N PHE A 39 14.01 -5.22 -0.42
CA PHE A 39 15.05 -4.58 0.40
C PHE A 39 16.10 -5.58 0.89
N GLU A 40 15.68 -6.77 1.31
CA GLU A 40 16.57 -7.83 1.81
C GLU A 40 17.33 -8.55 0.66
N GLU A 41 16.68 -8.78 -0.49
CA GLU A 41 17.25 -9.59 -1.57
C GLU A 41 18.05 -8.78 -2.61
N ASN A 42 17.71 -7.49 -2.84
CA ASN A 42 18.34 -6.70 -3.90
C ASN A 42 19.45 -5.76 -3.40
N LEU A 43 19.58 -5.55 -2.08
CA LEU A 43 20.55 -4.62 -1.52
C LEU A 43 21.52 -5.33 -0.59
N THR A 44 22.80 -5.36 -0.98
CA THR A 44 23.86 -5.80 -0.07
C THR A 44 24.15 -4.75 1.00
N ASN A 45 23.99 -3.47 0.66
CA ASN A 45 24.12 -2.35 1.59
C ASN A 45 22.81 -1.57 1.65
N HIS A 46 22.04 -1.79 2.72
CA HIS A 46 20.76 -1.14 2.97
C HIS A 46 20.81 0.40 3.03
N PHE A 47 21.98 1.00 3.30
CA PHE A 47 22.14 2.46 3.29
C PHE A 47 22.11 3.06 1.87
N GLU A 48 22.17 2.24 0.81
CA GLU A 48 22.09 2.73 -0.56
C GLU A 48 20.70 3.24 -0.94
N VAL A 49 19.65 2.84 -0.19
CA VAL A 49 18.29 3.37 -0.37
C VAL A 49 18.26 4.91 -0.35
N ARG A 50 19.12 5.56 0.46
CA ARG A 50 19.20 7.04 0.53
C ARG A 50 19.62 7.71 -0.77
N LYS A 51 20.28 6.96 -1.67
CA LYS A 51 20.76 7.45 -2.97
C LYS A 51 19.76 7.15 -4.10
N MET A 52 18.69 6.39 -3.81
CA MET A 52 17.71 6.00 -4.80
C MET A 52 16.62 7.06 -4.91
N SER A 53 16.19 7.35 -6.14
CA SER A 53 15.10 8.28 -6.40
C SER A 53 13.73 7.68 -6.09
N GLN A 54 13.60 6.35 -6.19
CA GLN A 54 12.38 5.59 -5.96
C GLN A 54 12.73 4.22 -5.39
N VAL A 55 11.85 3.70 -4.55
CA VAL A 55 11.93 2.36 -3.97
C VAL A 55 10.55 1.69 -4.09
N PRO A 56 10.49 0.37 -4.33
CA PRO A 56 9.23 -0.34 -4.32
C PRO A 56 8.65 -0.35 -2.91
N VAL A 57 7.33 -0.24 -2.82
CA VAL A 57 6.55 -0.33 -1.59
C VAL A 57 5.35 -1.22 -1.88
N VAL A 58 5.11 -2.15 -0.97
CA VAL A 58 3.88 -2.94 -0.93
C VAL A 58 3.22 -2.65 0.41
N LEU A 59 2.00 -2.12 0.37
CA LEU A 59 1.21 -1.83 1.56
C LEU A 59 0.02 -2.78 1.58
N ASN A 60 -0.26 -3.34 2.74
CA ASN A 60 -1.56 -3.93 3.03
C ASN A 60 -2.43 -2.82 3.63
N TRP A 61 -3.65 -2.67 3.12
CA TRP A 61 -4.60 -1.69 3.63
C TRP A 61 -5.94 -2.35 3.90
N GLU A 62 -6.62 -1.84 4.92
CA GLU A 62 -8.02 -2.12 5.21
C GLU A 62 -8.81 -0.85 4.91
N ILE A 63 -9.93 -0.97 4.18
CA ILE A 63 -10.80 0.18 3.92
C ILE A 63 -12.01 0.07 4.83
N ASN A 64 -12.36 1.17 5.50
CA ASN A 64 -13.55 1.25 6.32
C ASN A 64 -14.82 1.01 5.46
N ALA A 65 -15.72 0.14 5.92
CA ALA A 65 -16.98 -0.16 5.23
C ALA A 65 -17.85 1.07 4.95
N ASN A 66 -17.74 2.14 5.75
CA ASN A 66 -18.45 3.39 5.48
C ASN A 66 -18.01 4.07 4.17
N LEU A 67 -16.80 3.76 3.67
CA LEU A 67 -16.29 4.26 2.39
C LEU A 67 -16.63 3.33 1.22
N SER A 68 -17.40 2.26 1.45
CA SER A 68 -17.70 1.26 0.42
C SER A 68 -18.46 1.84 -0.77
N SER A 69 -19.27 2.89 -0.60
CA SER A 69 -19.97 3.55 -1.71
C SER A 69 -19.02 4.12 -2.76
N LEU A 70 -17.85 4.64 -2.36
CA LEU A 70 -16.85 5.20 -3.28
C LEU A 70 -16.25 4.14 -4.23
N VAL A 71 -16.32 2.86 -3.85
CA VAL A 71 -15.72 1.75 -4.60
C VAL A 71 -16.79 0.85 -5.22
N MET A 72 -17.93 0.67 -4.55
CA MET A 72 -18.98 -0.26 -4.96
C MET A 72 -20.10 0.38 -5.80
N GLU A 73 -20.27 1.71 -5.80
CA GLU A 73 -21.23 2.36 -6.72
C GLU A 73 -20.75 2.31 -8.18
N THR A 74 -19.45 2.15 -8.38
CA THR A 74 -18.88 1.95 -9.71
C THR A 74 -19.00 0.48 -10.08
N ASN A 75 -19.89 0.16 -11.02
CA ASN A 75 -20.08 -1.18 -11.61
C ASN A 75 -18.80 -1.68 -12.31
N SER A 76 -17.75 -1.96 -11.55
CA SER A 76 -16.52 -2.55 -12.06
C SER A 76 -16.82 -3.99 -12.45
N SER A 77 -16.82 -4.29 -13.74
CA SER A 77 -17.21 -5.58 -14.30
C SER A 77 -16.26 -6.73 -13.95
N HIS A 78 -15.14 -6.44 -13.29
CA HIS A 78 -14.02 -7.37 -13.13
C HIS A 78 -13.42 -7.42 -11.72
N SER A 79 -14.09 -6.86 -10.72
CA SER A 79 -13.68 -6.93 -9.31
C SER A 79 -14.83 -7.35 -8.40
N THR A 80 -14.52 -8.10 -7.36
CA THR A 80 -15.46 -8.46 -6.30
C THR A 80 -14.99 -7.87 -4.98
N CYS A 81 -15.89 -7.17 -4.29
CA CYS A 81 -15.64 -6.63 -2.95
C CYS A 81 -16.42 -7.44 -1.90
N ARG A 82 -15.77 -7.73 -0.77
CA ARG A 82 -16.35 -8.45 0.36
C ARG A 82 -16.13 -7.69 1.65
N PHE A 83 -17.15 -7.62 2.49
CA PHE A 83 -17.01 -7.13 3.85
C PHE A 83 -16.27 -8.18 4.69
N ALA A 84 -15.28 -7.73 5.44
CA ALA A 84 -14.58 -8.53 6.41
C ALA A 84 -15.26 -8.34 7.78
N ASN A 85 -15.85 -9.42 8.28
CA ASN A 85 -16.37 -9.50 9.64
C ASN A 85 -15.26 -10.01 10.55
N GLY A 86 -14.36 -9.12 10.96
CA GLY A 86 -13.23 -9.45 11.82
C GLY A 86 -12.82 -8.27 12.70
N SER A 87 -11.98 -8.53 13.71
CA SER A 87 -11.35 -7.47 14.50
C SER A 87 -10.40 -6.67 13.59
N SER A 88 -10.85 -5.50 13.14
CA SER A 88 -10.02 -4.59 12.33
C SER A 88 -8.88 -4.03 13.16
N LEU A 89 -7.72 -3.80 12.52
CA LEU A 89 -6.64 -3.04 13.15
C LEU A 89 -7.01 -1.55 13.30
N LEU A 90 -8.06 -1.11 12.59
CA LEU A 90 -8.68 0.23 12.66
C LEU A 90 -9.52 0.44 13.94
N GLY A 91 -9.56 -0.52 14.86
CA GLY A 91 -10.21 -0.41 16.17
C GLY A 91 -11.51 -1.20 16.30
N ASN A 92 -12.08 -1.16 17.51
CA ASN A 92 -13.05 -2.14 18.04
C ASN A 92 -14.44 -2.19 17.37
N MET A 93 -14.75 -1.37 16.37
CA MET A 93 -16.13 -1.24 15.84
C MET A 93 -16.23 -1.03 14.32
N SER A 94 -15.13 -1.04 13.57
CA SER A 94 -15.17 -0.76 12.13
C SER A 94 -15.20 -2.04 11.32
N THR A 95 -16.33 -2.35 10.69
CA THR A 95 -16.36 -3.32 9.60
C THR A 95 -15.46 -2.81 8.49
N THR A 96 -14.63 -3.66 7.92
CA THR A 96 -13.77 -3.31 6.79
C THR A 96 -14.26 -4.02 5.53
N PHE A 97 -13.83 -3.58 4.36
CA PHE A 97 -14.04 -4.32 3.12
C PHE A 97 -12.75 -4.47 2.34
N THR A 98 -12.68 -5.53 1.54
CA THR A 98 -11.55 -5.84 0.68
C THR A 98 -12.07 -6.19 -0.70
N CYS A 99 -11.44 -5.65 -1.72
CA CYS A 99 -11.74 -5.96 -3.11
C CYS A 99 -10.62 -6.79 -3.74
N THR A 100 -10.99 -7.71 -4.62
CA THR A 100 -10.08 -8.55 -5.39
C THR A 100 -10.52 -8.58 -6.84
N CYS A 101 -9.56 -8.60 -7.77
CA CYS A 101 -9.87 -8.85 -9.17
C CYS A 101 -10.43 -10.26 -9.35
N ASN A 102 -11.37 -10.42 -10.28
CA ASN A 102 -11.92 -11.72 -10.64
C ASN A 102 -10.83 -12.60 -11.28
N SER A 103 -11.08 -13.92 -11.33
CA SER A 103 -10.18 -14.85 -12.00
C SER A 103 -9.86 -14.38 -13.43
N SER A 104 -8.57 -14.42 -13.80
CA SER A 104 -8.04 -13.94 -15.09
C SER A 104 -7.98 -12.42 -15.29
N PHE A 105 -8.16 -11.64 -14.22
CA PHE A 105 -7.94 -10.20 -14.21
C PHE A 105 -6.88 -9.84 -13.18
N GLU A 106 -6.03 -8.87 -13.53
CA GLU A 106 -5.00 -8.33 -12.66
C GLU A 106 -5.06 -6.80 -12.61
N GLY A 107 -4.53 -6.21 -11.55
CA GLY A 107 -4.49 -4.76 -11.36
C GLY A 107 -5.03 -4.33 -10.01
N ASN A 108 -5.58 -3.12 -9.95
CA ASN A 108 -6.06 -2.53 -8.70
C ASN A 108 -7.59 -2.61 -8.61
N PRO A 109 -8.15 -3.52 -7.79
CA PRO A 109 -9.61 -3.72 -7.68
C PRO A 109 -10.35 -2.57 -7.00
N TYR A 110 -9.65 -1.55 -6.50
CA TYR A 110 -10.23 -0.37 -5.88
C TYR A 110 -10.36 0.82 -6.85
N LEU A 111 -9.94 0.67 -8.11
CA LEU A 111 -10.11 1.67 -9.17
C LEU A 111 -11.19 1.21 -10.16
N VAL A 112 -11.95 2.16 -10.71
CA VAL A 112 -12.85 1.90 -11.84
C VAL A 112 -12.03 1.37 -13.00
N ASP A 113 -12.43 0.21 -13.56
CA ASP A 113 -11.69 -0.51 -14.61
C ASP A 113 -10.22 -0.82 -14.25
N GLY A 114 -9.91 -0.86 -12.95
CA GLY A 114 -8.56 -1.11 -12.45
C GLY A 114 -8.12 -2.57 -12.56
N CYS A 115 -9.08 -3.49 -12.69
CA CYS A 115 -8.85 -4.90 -13.00
C CYS A 115 -8.91 -5.09 -14.51
N GLN A 116 -7.76 -5.30 -15.13
CA GLN A 116 -7.62 -5.49 -16.57
C GLN A 116 -7.41 -6.97 -16.87
N GLY A 117 -8.08 -7.46 -17.90
CA GLY A 117 -7.97 -8.86 -18.29
C GLY A 117 -6.55 -9.16 -18.74
N THR A 118 -5.97 -10.26 -18.26
CA THR A 118 -4.75 -10.79 -18.84
C THR A 118 -5.15 -11.34 -20.20
N LEU A 119 -4.95 -10.56 -21.27
CA LEU A 119 -5.11 -11.04 -22.63
C LEU A 119 -4.15 -12.23 -22.78
N LEU A 120 -4.69 -13.45 -22.70
CA LEU A 120 -3.97 -14.64 -23.10
C LEU A 120 -3.64 -14.42 -24.57
N ALA A 121 -2.42 -13.92 -24.83
CA ALA A 121 -1.82 -14.00 -26.13
C ALA A 121 -1.63 -15.49 -26.41
N PHE A 122 -2.66 -16.10 -27.00
CA PHE A 122 -2.53 -17.39 -27.65
C PHE A 122 -1.57 -17.19 -28.82
N TYR A 123 -0.30 -17.56 -28.62
CA TYR A 123 0.66 -17.82 -29.68
C TYR A 123 0.47 -19.25 -30.18
#